data_AF-A0A6L7XS40-F1
#
_entry.id   AF-A0A6L7XS40-F1
#
_cell.length_a   1.000
_cell.length_b   1.000
_cell.length_c   1.000
_cell.angle_alpha   90.00
_cell.angle_beta   90.00
_cell.angle_gamma   90.00
#
_symmetry.space_group_name_H-M   'P 1'
#
loop_
_entity.id
_entity.type
_entity.pdbx_description
1 polymer ?
#
loop_
_entity_poly.entity_id
_entity_poly.type
_entity_poly.pdbx_seq_one_letter_code
_entity_poly.pdbx_strand_id
1 'polypeptide(L)'
;MAQGKRQPARRKRPASGKGKRPSTRRKQPSRLWRAFLFCLRWGFAAGSAGIVAVAGYLFFLDRQITSTFEGRRWSLPARIYAAPVELYPGAGLSQRDAVAELTRLGYREVEFANAPGSWSARGNTLRAVLRPFRFGDGERGELPLAIEFDEGRVVRIDDGTGGKLPIARLEPPQVGSFFPSHGEDRLILSPEETPPLLPATLKAVEDRTFDSHPGFDLKGILRAAWVNLSTGELSQGASTLTQQLVRSYYLTNERSFARKLKELAFAVLLEARFTKADLMNSYVNEIHLGQDGARAVHGFGLGSQFYFNKPIAELGAHEIALLVAVIRGPSYYDPFRHPERAKRRRDRILGT
;
A
#
# COMPACT_ATOMS: atom_id res chain seq x y z
N MET A 1 126.84 -17.89 -49.06
CA MET A 1 125.70 -18.82 -49.14
C MET A 1 125.21 -19.09 -47.72
N ALA A 2 124.00 -18.65 -47.41
CA ALA A 2 123.48 -18.50 -46.06
C ALA A 2 122.85 -19.81 -45.53
N GLN A 3 123.25 -20.18 -44.31
CA GLN A 3 122.67 -21.29 -43.56
C GLN A 3 121.36 -20.91 -42.87
N GLY A 4 120.45 -21.88 -42.83
CA GLY A 4 119.03 -21.76 -42.51
C GLY A 4 118.71 -21.32 -41.09
N LYS A 5 117.57 -20.62 -41.01
CA LYS A 5 116.98 -19.93 -39.86
C LYS A 5 116.57 -20.88 -38.72
N ARG A 6 116.89 -20.47 -37.49
CA ARG A 6 116.38 -21.03 -36.22
C ARG A 6 114.88 -20.71 -36.06
N GLN A 7 114.09 -21.73 -35.71
CA GLN A 7 112.69 -21.59 -35.28
C GLN A 7 112.62 -21.14 -33.80
N PRO A 8 111.73 -20.20 -33.42
CA PRO A 8 111.53 -19.82 -32.03
C PRO A 8 110.42 -20.62 -31.33
N ALA A 9 110.63 -20.89 -30.05
CA ALA A 9 109.73 -21.59 -29.14
C ALA A 9 108.39 -20.86 -28.92
N ARG A 10 107.29 -21.62 -28.99
CA ARG A 10 105.91 -21.15 -28.82
C ARG A 10 105.59 -20.92 -27.33
N ARG A 11 105.40 -19.67 -26.92
CA ARG A 11 104.91 -19.28 -25.59
C ARG A 11 103.44 -19.67 -25.39
N LYS A 12 103.14 -20.38 -24.30
CA LYS A 12 101.77 -20.65 -23.81
C LYS A 12 101.15 -19.36 -23.25
N ARG A 13 99.95 -19.00 -23.72
CA ARG A 13 99.08 -17.96 -23.13
C ARG A 13 98.18 -18.58 -22.06
N PRO A 14 97.94 -17.94 -20.90
CA PRO A 14 96.97 -18.43 -19.93
C PRO A 14 95.54 -18.14 -20.41
N ALA A 15 94.64 -19.09 -20.15
CA ALA A 15 93.21 -18.97 -20.41
C ALA A 15 92.58 -18.04 -19.35
N SER A 16 91.97 -16.93 -19.79
CA SER A 16 91.09 -16.12 -18.95
C SER A 16 89.62 -16.38 -19.32
N GLY A 17 88.82 -16.63 -18.27
CA GLY A 17 87.52 -17.27 -18.36
C GLY A 17 86.42 -16.41 -18.97
N LYS A 18 85.52 -17.07 -19.70
CA LYS A 18 84.19 -16.53 -20.03
C LYS A 18 83.38 -16.42 -18.73
N GLY A 19 83.14 -15.20 -18.27
CA GLY A 19 82.14 -14.92 -17.23
C GLY A 19 80.77 -15.40 -17.68
N LYS A 20 80.21 -16.39 -16.98
CA LYS A 20 78.81 -16.81 -17.16
C LYS A 20 77.91 -15.69 -16.63
N ARG A 21 77.00 -15.21 -17.47
CA ARG A 21 75.88 -14.33 -17.06
C ARG A 21 75.12 -14.98 -15.89
N PRO A 22 74.73 -14.25 -14.84
CA PRO A 22 73.81 -14.80 -13.86
C PRO A 22 72.45 -14.99 -14.54
N SER A 23 72.06 -16.24 -14.78
CA SER A 23 70.67 -16.55 -15.13
C SER A 23 69.82 -16.24 -13.90
N THR A 24 69.01 -15.19 -13.96
CA THR A 24 67.97 -14.94 -12.98
C THR A 24 66.92 -16.05 -13.10
N ARG A 25 67.13 -17.16 -12.38
CA ARG A 25 66.11 -18.18 -12.18
C ARG A 25 64.94 -17.53 -11.44
N ARG A 26 63.92 -17.11 -12.19
CA ARG A 26 62.60 -16.74 -11.65
C ARG A 26 62.15 -17.92 -10.77
N LYS A 27 62.20 -17.75 -9.44
CA LYS A 27 61.74 -18.77 -8.49
C LYS A 27 60.28 -19.05 -8.82
N GLN A 28 60.01 -20.24 -9.35
CA GLN A 28 58.66 -20.66 -9.64
C GLN A 28 57.87 -20.69 -8.31
N PRO A 29 56.66 -20.09 -8.26
CA PRO A 29 55.88 -20.07 -7.04
C PRO A 29 55.56 -21.50 -6.62
N SER A 30 55.65 -21.77 -5.32
CA SER A 30 55.45 -23.10 -4.72
C SER A 30 54.05 -23.62 -5.08
N ARG A 31 53.91 -24.96 -5.18
CA ARG A 31 52.62 -25.60 -5.50
C ARG A 31 51.50 -25.16 -4.57
N LEU A 32 51.82 -24.92 -3.29
CA LEU A 32 50.91 -24.39 -2.28
C LEU A 32 50.43 -22.96 -2.60
N TRP A 33 51.29 -22.10 -3.14
CA TRP A 33 50.92 -20.73 -3.53
C TRP A 33 50.02 -20.69 -4.77
N ARG A 34 50.22 -21.61 -5.72
CA ARG A 34 49.33 -21.77 -6.88
C ARG A 34 47.97 -22.34 -6.49
N ALA A 35 47.95 -23.29 -5.55
CA ALA A 35 46.71 -23.82 -4.98
C ALA A 35 45.93 -22.73 -4.21
N PHE A 36 46.63 -21.90 -3.43
CA PHE A 36 46.03 -20.75 -2.73
C PHE A 36 45.41 -19.73 -3.71
N LEU A 37 46.15 -19.32 -4.76
CA LEU A 37 45.62 -18.43 -5.80
C LEU A 37 44.45 -19.05 -6.58
N PHE A 38 44.47 -20.37 -6.80
CA PHE A 38 43.37 -21.09 -7.43
C PHE A 38 42.12 -21.09 -6.55
N CYS A 39 42.24 -21.41 -5.26
CA CYS A 39 41.14 -21.32 -4.30
C CYS A 39 40.60 -19.89 -4.18
N LEU A 40 41.47 -18.88 -4.15
CA LEU A 40 41.05 -17.47 -4.11
C LEU A 40 40.30 -17.08 -5.39
N ARG A 41 40.78 -17.50 -6.57
CA ARG A 41 40.14 -17.21 -7.86
C ARG A 41 38.78 -17.90 -8.01
N TRP A 42 38.67 -19.17 -7.59
CA TRP A 42 37.39 -19.89 -7.60
C TRP A 42 36.42 -19.39 -6.53
N GLY A 43 36.93 -18.97 -5.36
CA GLY A 43 36.13 -18.28 -4.35
C GLY A 43 35.58 -16.95 -4.86
N PHE A 44 36.41 -16.15 -5.53
CA PHE A 44 35.97 -14.90 -6.18
C PHE A 44 34.98 -15.18 -7.32
N ALA A 45 35.22 -16.18 -8.16
CA ALA A 45 34.31 -16.56 -9.24
C ALA A 45 32.95 -17.05 -8.70
N ALA A 46 32.93 -17.86 -7.64
CA ALA A 46 31.71 -18.31 -6.98
C ALA A 46 30.96 -17.14 -6.31
N GLY A 47 31.68 -16.22 -5.65
CA GLY A 47 31.10 -14.99 -5.11
C GLY A 47 30.50 -14.10 -6.20
N SER A 48 31.20 -13.94 -7.32
CA SER A 48 30.73 -13.18 -8.50
C SER A 48 29.44 -13.80 -9.07
N ALA A 49 29.43 -15.12 -9.26
CA ALA A 49 28.25 -15.84 -9.74
C ALA A 49 27.06 -15.71 -8.77
N GLY A 50 27.33 -15.74 -7.46
CA GLY A 50 26.32 -15.48 -6.43
C GLY A 50 25.74 -14.07 -6.52
N ILE A 51 26.59 -13.05 -6.70
CA ILE A 51 26.14 -11.65 -6.90
C ILE A 51 25.28 -11.52 -8.14
N VAL A 52 25.69 -12.13 -9.27
CA VAL A 52 24.92 -12.13 -10.52
C VAL A 52 23.56 -12.83 -10.33
N ALA A 53 23.53 -13.95 -9.62
CA ALA A 53 22.28 -14.66 -9.32
C ALA A 53 21.34 -13.83 -8.44
N VAL A 54 21.85 -13.17 -7.40
CA VAL A 54 21.06 -12.26 -6.55
C VAL A 54 20.57 -11.06 -7.34
N ALA A 55 21.42 -10.44 -8.16
CA ALA A 55 21.03 -9.32 -9.02
C ALA A 55 19.96 -9.74 -10.04
N GLY A 56 20.11 -10.91 -10.65
CA GLY A 56 19.11 -11.49 -11.55
C GLY A 56 17.78 -11.76 -10.85
N TYR A 57 17.81 -12.26 -9.62
CA TYR A 57 16.61 -12.45 -8.81
C TYR A 57 15.95 -11.13 -8.41
N LEU A 58 16.71 -10.12 -7.99
CA LEU A 58 16.18 -8.79 -7.71
C LEU A 58 15.57 -8.16 -8.96
N PHE A 59 16.21 -8.29 -10.12
CA PHE A 59 15.65 -7.85 -11.40
C PHE A 59 14.34 -8.58 -11.76
N PHE A 60 14.25 -9.87 -11.44
CA PHE A 60 13.00 -10.62 -11.60
C PHE A 60 11.89 -10.09 -10.68
N LEU A 61 12.18 -9.85 -9.40
CA LEU A 61 11.21 -9.25 -8.46
C LEU A 61 10.80 -7.85 -8.90
N ASP A 62 11.75 -7.09 -9.41
CA ASP A 62 11.57 -5.73 -9.92
C ASP A 62 10.61 -5.69 -11.11
N ARG A 63 10.82 -6.59 -12.10
CA ARG A 63 9.88 -6.82 -13.21
C ARG A 63 8.47 -7.16 -12.72
N GLN A 64 8.37 -7.95 -11.66
CA GLN A 64 7.08 -8.32 -11.06
C GLN A 64 6.41 -7.13 -10.36
N ILE A 65 7.18 -6.24 -9.71
CA ILE A 65 6.67 -5.00 -9.13
C ILE A 65 6.07 -4.12 -10.21
N THR A 66 6.80 -3.84 -11.28
CA THR A 66 6.35 -2.95 -12.35
C THR A 66 5.06 -3.47 -13.00
N SER A 67 4.95 -4.77 -13.28
CA SER A 67 3.75 -5.32 -13.90
C SER A 67 2.51 -5.31 -12.98
N THR A 68 2.71 -5.52 -11.67
CA THR A 68 1.58 -5.68 -10.74
C THR A 68 1.20 -4.37 -10.06
N PHE A 69 2.18 -3.64 -9.51
CA PHE A 69 1.93 -2.42 -8.76
C PHE A 69 1.43 -1.29 -9.64
N GLU A 70 2.13 -1.02 -10.75
CA GLU A 70 1.75 0.08 -11.65
C GLU A 70 0.41 -0.23 -12.32
N GLY A 71 0.22 -1.47 -12.77
CA GLY A 71 -1.05 -1.90 -13.36
C GLY A 71 -2.25 -1.70 -12.44
N ARG A 72 -2.14 -2.07 -11.16
CA ARG A 72 -3.24 -1.92 -10.18
C ARG A 72 -3.42 -0.47 -9.72
N ARG A 73 -2.33 0.28 -9.52
CA ARG A 73 -2.37 1.67 -9.04
C ARG A 73 -3.10 2.61 -10.01
N TRP A 74 -2.95 2.40 -11.32
CA TRP A 74 -3.44 3.33 -12.34
C TRP A 74 -4.75 2.89 -13.02
N SER A 75 -5.33 1.75 -12.62
CA SER A 75 -6.60 1.27 -13.15
C SER A 75 -7.78 1.90 -12.41
N LEU A 76 -8.32 3.02 -12.90
CA LEU A 76 -9.58 3.57 -12.38
C LEU A 76 -10.75 2.73 -12.89
N PRO A 77 -11.66 2.25 -12.02
CA PRO A 77 -12.83 1.51 -12.48
C PRO A 77 -13.82 2.42 -13.19
N ALA A 78 -14.53 1.86 -14.16
CA ALA A 78 -15.79 2.44 -14.58
C ALA A 78 -16.82 2.20 -13.46
N ARG A 79 -17.37 3.26 -12.87
CA ARG A 79 -18.44 3.19 -11.87
C ARG A 79 -19.79 3.25 -12.58
N ILE A 80 -20.69 2.32 -12.27
CA ILE A 80 -22.06 2.31 -12.78
C ILE A 80 -23.00 2.80 -11.69
N TYR A 81 -23.75 3.84 -12.01
CA TYR A 81 -24.74 4.44 -11.14
C TYR A 81 -26.15 4.22 -11.70
N ALA A 82 -27.15 4.20 -10.82
CA ALA A 82 -28.55 4.24 -11.26
C ALA A 82 -28.96 5.65 -11.72
N ALA A 83 -30.21 5.81 -12.14
CA ALA A 83 -30.76 7.14 -12.38
C ALA A 83 -30.81 7.95 -11.07
N PRO A 84 -30.39 9.22 -11.06
CA PRO A 84 -30.54 10.07 -9.88
C PRO A 84 -32.02 10.37 -9.63
N VAL A 85 -32.41 10.44 -8.36
CA VAL A 85 -33.75 10.87 -7.97
C VAL A 85 -33.80 12.39 -8.09
N GLU A 86 -34.70 12.90 -8.92
CA GLU A 86 -34.94 14.33 -9.07
C GLU A 86 -36.12 14.77 -8.18
N LEU A 87 -35.88 15.82 -7.40
CA LEU A 87 -36.84 16.46 -6.52
C LEU A 87 -37.22 17.79 -7.15
N TYR A 88 -38.50 18.01 -7.40
CA TYR A 88 -39.05 19.27 -7.88
C TYR A 88 -40.47 19.47 -7.33
N PRO A 89 -40.95 20.71 -7.21
CA PRO A 89 -42.35 20.96 -6.82
C PRO A 89 -43.33 20.24 -7.75
N GLY A 90 -44.24 19.45 -7.17
CA GLY A 90 -45.20 18.58 -7.87
C GLY A 90 -44.76 17.12 -8.02
N ALA A 91 -43.50 16.78 -7.71
CA ALA A 91 -43.01 15.40 -7.78
C ALA A 91 -43.82 14.49 -6.85
N GLY A 92 -44.26 13.34 -7.38
CA GLY A 92 -45.02 12.31 -6.64
C GLY A 92 -44.14 11.46 -5.73
N LEU A 93 -43.42 12.11 -4.82
CA LEU A 93 -42.54 11.47 -3.84
C LEU A 93 -43.00 11.85 -2.44
N SER A 94 -43.31 10.86 -1.60
CA SER A 94 -43.69 11.11 -0.21
C SER A 94 -42.46 11.40 0.66
N GLN A 95 -42.66 12.07 1.79
CA GLN A 95 -41.58 12.29 2.77
C GLN A 95 -40.93 10.97 3.21
N ARG A 96 -41.74 9.91 3.38
CA ARG A 96 -41.29 8.58 3.76
C ARG A 96 -40.36 7.97 2.70
N ASP A 97 -40.73 8.10 1.43
CA ASP A 97 -39.93 7.56 0.31
C ASP A 97 -38.63 8.35 0.13
N ALA A 98 -38.68 9.67 0.31
CA ALA A 98 -37.48 10.51 0.31
C ALA A 98 -36.52 10.12 1.44
N VAL A 99 -37.03 9.89 2.66
CA VAL A 99 -36.22 9.40 3.79
C VAL A 99 -35.64 8.01 3.51
N ALA A 100 -36.43 7.11 2.91
CA ALA A 100 -35.94 5.79 2.52
C ALA A 100 -34.79 5.87 1.51
N GLU A 101 -34.90 6.79 0.54
CA GLU A 101 -33.85 7.03 -0.45
C GLU A 101 -32.57 7.60 0.19
N LEU A 102 -32.71 8.62 1.05
CA LEU A 102 -31.57 9.18 1.79
C LEU A 102 -30.90 8.12 2.69
N THR A 103 -31.68 7.28 3.36
CA THR A 103 -31.17 6.19 4.20
C THR A 103 -30.41 5.17 3.36
N ARG A 104 -30.94 4.82 2.18
CA ARG A 104 -30.28 3.92 1.23
C ARG A 104 -28.95 4.47 0.73
N LEU A 105 -28.87 5.79 0.52
CA LEU A 105 -27.65 6.52 0.18
C LEU A 105 -26.71 6.75 1.38
N GLY A 106 -26.99 6.16 2.54
CA GLY A 106 -26.15 6.26 3.72
C GLY A 106 -26.18 7.64 4.39
N TYR A 107 -27.24 8.42 4.19
CA TYR A 107 -27.45 9.62 4.98
C TYR A 107 -27.95 9.27 6.38
N ARG A 108 -27.52 10.05 7.37
CA ARG A 108 -27.81 9.82 8.79
C ARG A 108 -28.90 10.74 9.31
N GLU A 109 -29.82 10.17 10.09
CA GLU A 109 -30.74 10.97 10.88
C GLU A 109 -29.99 11.69 12.00
N VAL A 110 -30.22 13.00 12.12
CA VAL A 110 -29.65 13.86 13.16
C VAL A 110 -30.73 14.81 13.67
N GLU A 111 -30.49 15.42 14.83
CA GLU A 111 -31.42 16.42 15.37
C GLU A 111 -31.48 17.69 14.48
N PHE A 112 -30.32 18.09 13.95
CA PHE A 112 -30.13 19.25 13.07
C PHE A 112 -29.20 18.87 11.91
N ALA A 113 -29.74 18.86 10.69
CA ALA A 113 -28.98 18.53 9.47
C ALA A 113 -28.07 19.71 9.09
N ASN A 114 -26.83 19.69 9.58
CA ASN A 114 -25.83 20.76 9.40
C ASN A 114 -24.50 20.28 8.80
N ALA A 115 -24.42 19.01 8.42
CA ALA A 115 -23.22 18.41 7.83
C ALA A 115 -23.59 17.52 6.64
N PRO A 116 -22.75 17.42 5.59
CA PRO A 116 -22.99 16.54 4.45
C PRO A 116 -23.36 15.11 4.86
N GLY A 117 -24.32 14.53 4.16
CA GLY A 117 -24.76 13.16 4.47
C GLY A 117 -25.63 13.06 5.72
N SER A 118 -26.28 14.15 6.13
CA SER A 118 -27.21 14.16 7.26
C SER A 118 -28.60 14.64 6.85
N TRP A 119 -29.62 14.16 7.55
CA TRP A 119 -31.01 14.57 7.38
C TRP A 119 -31.76 14.64 8.71
N SER A 120 -32.82 15.44 8.76
CA SER A 120 -33.77 15.48 9.86
C SER A 120 -35.18 15.75 9.32
N ALA A 121 -36.18 15.07 9.87
CA ALA A 121 -37.57 15.25 9.48
C ALA A 121 -38.38 15.78 10.67
N ARG A 122 -39.16 16.85 10.47
CA ARG A 122 -40.08 17.40 11.48
C ARG A 122 -41.37 17.87 10.81
N GLY A 123 -42.51 17.37 11.29
CA GLY A 123 -43.80 17.61 10.63
C GLY A 123 -43.72 17.20 9.16
N ASN A 124 -44.19 18.06 8.25
CA ASN A 124 -44.14 17.81 6.81
C ASN A 124 -42.86 18.32 6.13
N THR A 125 -41.83 18.67 6.90
CA THR A 125 -40.56 19.19 6.38
C THR A 125 -39.43 18.19 6.58
N LEU A 126 -38.72 17.88 5.50
CA LEU A 126 -37.45 17.15 5.52
C LEU A 126 -36.32 18.14 5.27
N ARG A 127 -35.35 18.20 6.17
CA ARG A 127 -34.09 18.92 5.95
C ARG A 127 -32.99 17.90 5.69
N ALA A 128 -32.13 18.18 4.71
CA ALA A 128 -30.96 17.36 4.41
C ALA A 128 -29.80 18.24 3.95
N VAL A 129 -28.57 17.77 4.12
CA VAL A 129 -27.40 18.41 3.52
C VAL A 129 -26.80 17.43 2.53
N LEU A 130 -27.06 17.67 1.25
CA LEU A 130 -26.58 16.81 0.17
C LEU A 130 -25.08 16.92 0.00
N ARG A 131 -24.44 15.81 -0.38
CA ARG A 131 -23.00 15.73 -0.52
C ARG A 131 -22.55 16.38 -1.83
N PRO A 132 -21.29 16.83 -1.90
CA PRO A 132 -20.68 17.13 -3.18
C PRO A 132 -20.72 15.89 -4.09
N PHE A 133 -21.14 16.07 -5.33
CA PHE A 133 -21.21 14.98 -6.30
C PHE A 133 -20.96 15.48 -7.72
N ARG A 134 -20.23 14.69 -8.50
CA ARG A 134 -19.96 14.94 -9.92
C ARG A 134 -20.94 14.17 -10.78
N PHE A 135 -21.89 14.88 -11.38
CA PHE A 135 -22.81 14.36 -12.37
C PHE A 135 -22.17 14.37 -13.76
N GLY A 136 -22.82 13.72 -14.73
CA GLY A 136 -22.37 13.73 -16.13
C GLY A 136 -22.45 15.10 -16.80
N ASP A 137 -23.34 15.97 -16.30
CA ASP A 137 -23.62 17.31 -16.82
C ASP A 137 -23.01 18.45 -15.98
N GLY A 138 -22.38 18.15 -14.84
CA GLY A 138 -21.72 19.15 -14.00
C GLY A 138 -21.37 18.66 -12.60
N GLU A 139 -20.64 19.49 -11.87
CA GLU A 139 -20.33 19.25 -10.46
C GLU A 139 -21.28 20.04 -9.57
N ARG A 140 -21.81 19.36 -8.54
CA ARG A 140 -22.56 20.00 -7.46
C ARG A 140 -21.72 19.97 -6.20
N GLY A 141 -21.57 21.11 -5.54
CA GLY A 141 -21.01 21.19 -4.19
C GLY A 141 -21.95 20.63 -3.13
N GLU A 142 -21.62 20.90 -1.87
CA GLU A 142 -22.56 20.69 -0.76
C GLU A 142 -23.83 21.52 -0.97
N LEU A 143 -25.00 20.92 -0.73
CA LEU A 143 -26.28 21.61 -0.89
C LEU A 143 -27.18 21.33 0.32
N PRO A 144 -27.34 22.29 1.24
CA PRO A 144 -28.40 22.25 2.22
C PRO A 144 -29.75 22.34 1.51
N LEU A 145 -30.72 21.57 2.00
CA LEU A 145 -32.01 21.36 1.37
C LEU A 145 -33.08 21.36 2.46
N ALA A 146 -34.17 22.10 2.24
CA ALA A 146 -35.43 21.89 2.95
C ALA A 146 -36.51 21.56 1.92
N ILE A 147 -37.22 20.46 2.17
CA ILE A 147 -38.29 19.95 1.33
C ILE A 147 -39.56 19.94 2.16
N GLU A 148 -40.60 20.60 1.66
CA GLU A 148 -41.93 20.55 2.23
C GLU A 148 -42.77 19.59 1.40
N PHE A 149 -43.46 18.67 2.09
CA PHE A 149 -44.34 17.70 1.47
C PHE A 149 -45.80 18.07 1.73
N ASP A 150 -46.71 17.57 0.90
CA ASP A 150 -48.15 17.53 1.14
C ASP A 150 -48.78 16.43 0.28
N GLU A 151 -49.77 15.72 0.84
CA GLU A 151 -50.50 14.62 0.15
C GLU A 151 -49.61 13.65 -0.66
N GLY A 152 -48.43 13.30 -0.13
CA GLY A 152 -47.49 12.38 -0.78
C GLY A 152 -46.72 12.98 -1.97
N ARG A 153 -46.65 14.31 -2.08
CA ARG A 153 -45.93 15.04 -3.11
C ARG A 153 -45.00 16.07 -2.50
N VAL A 154 -44.01 16.50 -3.29
CA VAL A 154 -43.16 17.64 -2.95
C VAL A 154 -43.89 18.93 -3.28
N VAL A 155 -44.09 19.82 -2.32
CA VAL A 155 -44.72 21.14 -2.52
C VAL A 155 -43.68 22.22 -2.76
N ARG A 156 -42.60 22.20 -1.99
CA ARG A 156 -41.57 23.22 -2.02
C ARG A 156 -40.20 22.63 -1.76
N ILE A 157 -39.21 23.22 -2.42
CA ILE A 157 -37.79 22.95 -2.19
C ILE A 157 -37.07 24.28 -2.04
N ASP A 158 -36.25 24.41 -1.00
CA ASP A 158 -35.34 25.53 -0.81
C ASP A 158 -33.96 25.08 -0.33
N ASP A 159 -32.98 25.98 -0.47
CA ASP A 159 -31.57 25.78 -0.12
C ASP A 159 -31.28 25.79 1.39
N GLY A 160 -32.31 25.65 2.23
CA GLY A 160 -32.19 25.71 3.69
C GLY A 160 -32.05 27.12 4.26
N THR A 161 -31.72 28.12 3.44
CA THR A 161 -31.68 29.56 3.78
C THR A 161 -32.93 30.32 3.32
N GLY A 162 -33.79 29.64 2.56
CA GLY A 162 -35.05 30.16 2.03
C GLY A 162 -35.01 30.50 0.54
N GLY A 163 -33.85 30.35 -0.13
CA GLY A 163 -33.71 30.47 -1.57
C GLY A 163 -34.41 29.30 -2.28
N LYS A 164 -35.39 29.61 -3.15
CA LYS A 164 -36.18 28.58 -3.82
C LYS A 164 -35.33 27.82 -4.84
N LEU A 165 -35.43 26.49 -4.82
CA LEU A 165 -34.77 25.63 -5.79
C LEU A 165 -35.81 25.05 -6.76
N PRO A 166 -35.65 25.22 -8.09
CA PRO A 166 -36.57 24.65 -9.07
C PRO A 166 -36.46 23.12 -9.13
N ILE A 167 -35.25 22.60 -8.92
CA ILE A 167 -34.93 21.18 -8.93
C ILE A 167 -33.73 20.91 -8.02
N ALA A 168 -33.74 19.77 -7.34
CA ALA A 168 -32.59 19.22 -6.62
C ALA A 168 -32.45 17.74 -7.00
N ARG A 169 -31.22 17.27 -7.22
CA ARG A 169 -30.95 15.85 -7.52
C ARG A 169 -30.34 15.17 -6.32
N LEU A 170 -30.77 13.97 -5.96
CA LEU A 170 -30.01 13.13 -5.03
C LEU A 170 -28.83 12.47 -5.76
N GLU A 171 -27.78 12.10 -5.03
CA GLU A 171 -26.72 11.28 -5.61
C GLU A 171 -27.32 9.95 -6.08
N PRO A 172 -26.97 9.47 -7.28
CA PRO A 172 -27.43 8.19 -7.72
C PRO A 172 -26.73 7.08 -6.90
N PRO A 173 -27.46 6.03 -6.50
CA PRO A 173 -26.84 4.86 -5.87
C PRO A 173 -25.87 4.19 -6.85
N GLN A 174 -24.70 3.78 -6.36
CA GLN A 174 -23.76 3.00 -7.16
C GLN A 174 -24.29 1.55 -7.26
N VAL A 175 -24.49 1.09 -8.49
CA VAL A 175 -24.95 -0.28 -8.79
C VAL A 175 -23.77 -1.25 -8.80
N GLY A 176 -22.62 -0.79 -9.30
CA GLY A 176 -21.42 -1.61 -9.36
C GLY A 176 -20.21 -0.86 -9.93
N SER A 177 -19.10 -1.57 -10.05
CA SER A 177 -17.87 -1.08 -10.67
C SER A 177 -17.28 -2.15 -11.58
N PHE A 178 -16.77 -1.75 -12.74
CA PHE A 178 -16.14 -2.66 -13.68
C PHE A 178 -14.65 -2.33 -13.81
N PHE A 179 -13.81 -3.34 -13.53
CA PHE A 179 -12.39 -3.31 -13.80
C PHE A 179 -12.11 -4.04 -15.11
N PRO A 180 -11.35 -3.43 -16.05
CA PRO A 180 -10.96 -4.11 -17.28
C PRO A 180 -10.12 -5.38 -17.06
N SER A 181 -9.44 -5.50 -15.90
CA SER A 181 -8.36 -6.48 -15.72
C SER A 181 -8.59 -7.53 -14.63
N HIS A 182 -9.38 -7.31 -13.57
CA HIS A 182 -9.27 -8.15 -12.36
C HIS A 182 -10.53 -8.60 -11.61
N GLY A 183 -11.76 -8.35 -12.06
CA GLY A 183 -12.96 -9.00 -11.49
C GLY A 183 -13.20 -8.83 -9.97
N GLU A 184 -12.48 -7.93 -9.32
CA GLU A 184 -12.63 -7.59 -7.91
C GLU A 184 -13.40 -6.27 -7.78
N ASP A 185 -14.43 -6.22 -6.95
CA ASP A 185 -15.09 -4.97 -6.60
C ASP A 185 -14.14 -4.13 -5.74
N ARG A 186 -13.83 -2.92 -6.19
CA ARG A 186 -12.97 -1.98 -5.43
C ARG A 186 -13.52 -0.57 -5.58
N LEU A 187 -13.58 0.14 -4.46
CA LEU A 187 -13.82 1.57 -4.44
C LEU A 187 -12.48 2.28 -4.23
N ILE A 188 -11.84 2.65 -5.35
CA ILE A 188 -10.55 3.34 -5.32
C ILE A 188 -10.74 4.78 -4.86
N LEU A 189 -9.96 5.15 -3.85
CA LEU A 189 -9.84 6.48 -3.28
C LEU A 189 -8.59 7.16 -3.84
N SER A 190 -8.75 8.42 -4.23
CA SER A 190 -7.62 9.31 -4.42
C SER A 190 -7.07 9.79 -3.06
N PRO A 191 -5.83 10.33 -3.02
CA PRO A 191 -5.31 10.96 -1.81
C PRO A 191 -6.21 12.07 -1.27
N GLU A 192 -6.88 12.82 -2.15
CA GLU A 192 -7.78 13.92 -1.80
C GLU A 192 -9.11 13.43 -1.22
N GLU A 193 -9.61 12.27 -1.67
CA GLU A 193 -10.80 11.62 -1.12
C GLU A 193 -10.54 10.94 0.23
N THR A 194 -9.26 10.78 0.62
CA THR A 194 -8.86 10.10 1.84
C THR A 194 -8.79 11.08 3.02
N PRO A 195 -9.54 10.86 4.12
CA PRO A 195 -9.47 11.75 5.28
C PRO A 195 -8.06 11.74 5.89
N PRO A 196 -7.43 12.90 6.18
CA PRO A 196 -6.05 12.97 6.69
C PRO A 196 -5.82 12.17 7.99
N LEU A 197 -6.88 12.00 8.78
CA LEU A 197 -6.85 11.22 10.01
C LEU A 197 -6.53 9.74 9.78
N LEU A 198 -6.93 9.17 8.64
CA LEU A 198 -6.69 7.76 8.34
C LEU A 198 -5.19 7.44 8.15
N PRO A 199 -4.44 8.09 7.24
CA PRO A 199 -2.99 7.91 7.14
C PRO A 199 -2.24 8.19 8.44
N ALA A 200 -2.66 9.22 9.20
CA ALA A 200 -2.07 9.55 10.49
C ALA A 200 -2.25 8.40 11.50
N THR A 201 -3.46 7.84 11.58
CA THR A 201 -3.78 6.71 12.47
C THR A 201 -2.99 5.45 12.06
N LEU A 202 -2.91 5.15 10.76
CA LEU A 202 -2.12 4.02 10.25
C LEU A 202 -0.66 4.12 10.66
N LYS A 203 -0.03 5.28 10.47
CA LYS A 203 1.34 5.52 10.92
C LYS A 203 1.47 5.39 12.44
N ALA A 204 0.57 5.99 13.22
CA ALA A 204 0.67 5.97 14.67
C ALA A 204 0.57 4.56 15.28
N VAL A 205 -0.29 3.71 14.69
CA VAL A 205 -0.64 2.39 15.20
C VAL A 205 0.22 1.28 14.62
N GLU A 206 0.41 1.27 13.31
CA GLU A 206 1.05 0.15 12.59
C GLU A 206 2.53 0.44 12.28
N ASP A 207 2.90 1.71 12.01
CA ASP A 207 4.24 2.03 11.52
C ASP A 207 4.69 3.48 11.80
N ARG A 208 5.18 3.72 13.01
CA ARG A 208 5.53 5.09 13.48
C ARG A 208 6.72 5.70 12.77
N THR A 209 7.57 4.88 12.15
CA THR A 209 8.77 5.33 11.44
C THR A 209 8.59 5.27 9.92
N PHE A 210 7.35 5.10 9.45
CA PHE A 210 6.97 4.95 8.04
C PHE A 210 7.68 5.93 7.14
N ASP A 211 7.71 7.22 7.48
CA ASP A 211 8.26 8.27 6.61
C ASP A 211 9.80 8.23 6.50
N SER A 212 10.48 7.51 7.40
CA SER A 212 11.95 7.54 7.52
C SER A 212 12.67 6.26 7.11
N HIS A 213 11.97 5.11 7.10
CA HIS A 213 12.62 3.81 6.88
C HIS A 213 12.55 3.35 5.40
N PRO A 214 13.48 2.51 4.91
CA PRO A 214 13.47 2.00 3.53
C PRO A 214 12.68 0.69 3.39
N GLY A 215 11.42 0.66 3.82
CA GLY A 215 10.57 -0.55 3.83
C GLY A 215 10.72 -1.50 5.02
N PHE A 216 11.66 -1.28 5.95
CA PHE A 216 11.78 -2.06 7.18
C PHE A 216 12.26 -1.20 8.36
N ASP A 217 11.66 -1.42 9.54
CA ASP A 217 12.07 -0.74 10.77
C ASP A 217 13.00 -1.62 11.62
N LEU A 218 14.32 -1.40 11.49
CA LEU A 218 15.31 -2.15 12.29
C LEU A 218 15.12 -1.92 13.80
N LYS A 219 14.82 -0.68 14.21
CA LYS A 219 14.56 -0.37 15.63
C LYS A 219 13.29 -1.08 16.10
N GLY A 220 12.28 -1.15 15.24
CA GLY A 220 11.02 -1.87 15.47
C GLY A 220 11.20 -3.37 15.62
N ILE A 221 12.02 -3.98 14.77
CA ILE A 221 12.37 -5.40 14.86
C ILE A 221 13.09 -5.69 16.17
N LEU A 222 14.11 -4.90 16.53
CA LEU A 222 14.86 -5.10 17.78
C LEU A 222 13.98 -4.91 19.02
N ARG A 223 13.11 -3.88 19.01
CA ARG A 223 12.15 -3.62 20.09
C ARG A 223 11.17 -4.79 20.25
N ALA A 224 10.58 -5.26 19.16
CA ALA A 224 9.63 -6.37 19.20
C ALA A 224 10.31 -7.67 19.66
N ALA A 225 11.55 -7.94 19.23
CA ALA A 225 12.33 -9.07 19.71
C ALA A 225 12.59 -9.00 21.22
N TRP A 226 13.00 -7.84 21.72
CA TRP A 226 13.22 -7.64 23.16
C TRP A 226 11.94 -7.85 23.97
N VAL A 227 10.82 -7.23 23.56
CA VAL A 227 9.54 -7.35 24.27
C VAL A 227 9.05 -8.79 24.27
N ASN A 228 9.06 -9.47 23.12
CA ASN A 228 8.61 -10.86 23.03
C ASN A 228 9.48 -11.81 23.86
N LEU A 229 10.80 -11.55 23.96
CA LEU A 229 11.70 -12.29 24.85
C LEU A 229 11.41 -12.01 26.34
N SER A 230 11.13 -10.75 26.69
CA SER A 230 10.88 -10.36 28.08
C SER A 230 9.52 -10.81 28.61
N THR A 231 8.50 -10.86 27.76
CA THR A 231 7.13 -11.25 28.16
C THR A 231 6.83 -12.72 27.92
N GLY A 232 7.67 -13.44 27.15
CA GLY A 232 7.43 -14.82 26.75
C GLY A 232 6.26 -15.00 25.77
N GLU A 233 5.66 -13.90 25.31
CA GLU A 233 4.49 -13.89 24.42
C GLU A 233 4.83 -13.20 23.10
N LEU A 234 4.44 -13.80 21.97
CA LEU A 234 4.58 -13.22 20.63
C LEU A 234 3.51 -12.14 20.37
N SER A 235 3.45 -11.12 21.22
CA SER A 235 2.38 -10.12 21.23
C SER A 235 2.62 -8.95 20.27
N GLN A 236 3.88 -8.62 19.97
CA GLN A 236 4.26 -7.45 19.19
C GLN A 236 4.80 -7.85 17.79
N GLY A 237 4.17 -7.29 16.75
CA GLY A 237 4.61 -7.46 15.36
C GLY A 237 5.68 -6.44 14.97
N ALA A 238 6.58 -6.84 14.07
CA ALA A 238 7.67 -6.01 13.56
C ALA A 238 7.52 -5.63 12.06
N SER A 239 6.35 -5.86 11.47
CA SER A 239 6.14 -5.63 10.03
C SER A 239 5.69 -4.19 9.77
N THR A 240 6.34 -3.52 8.83
CA THR A 240 6.03 -2.15 8.36
C THR A 240 4.82 -2.14 7.43
N LEU A 241 4.20 -0.97 7.20
CA LEU A 241 3.09 -0.83 6.26
C LEU A 241 3.47 -1.31 4.85
N THR A 242 4.67 -0.99 4.38
CA THR A 242 5.19 -1.46 3.09
C THR A 242 5.30 -2.99 3.03
N GLN A 243 5.76 -3.64 4.11
CA GLN A 243 5.78 -5.09 4.20
C GLN A 243 4.37 -5.69 4.18
N GLN A 244 3.42 -5.07 4.89
CA GLN A 244 2.02 -5.50 4.86
C GLN A 244 1.43 -5.36 3.44
N LEU A 245 1.74 -4.27 2.73
CA LEU A 245 1.32 -4.03 1.35
C LEU A 245 1.85 -5.11 0.41
N VAL A 246 3.12 -5.47 0.54
CA VAL A 246 3.76 -6.53 -0.25
C VAL A 246 3.06 -7.86 -0.04
N ARG A 247 2.69 -8.20 1.20
CA ARG A 247 1.95 -9.43 1.48
C ARG A 247 0.60 -9.45 0.77
N SER A 248 -0.09 -8.31 0.70
CA SER A 248 -1.39 -8.19 0.05
C SER A 248 -1.30 -8.38 -1.47
N TYR A 249 -0.25 -7.85 -2.11
CA TYR A 249 -0.12 -7.89 -3.58
C TYR A 249 0.57 -9.15 -4.12
N TYR A 250 1.61 -9.67 -3.46
CA TYR A 250 2.61 -10.54 -4.11
C TYR A 250 2.78 -11.92 -3.49
N LEU A 251 2.31 -12.12 -2.26
CA LEU A 251 2.66 -13.29 -1.47
C LEU A 251 1.43 -14.09 -1.07
N THR A 252 1.61 -15.40 -0.98
CA THR A 252 0.61 -16.31 -0.45
C THR A 252 0.62 -16.30 1.08
N ASN A 253 -0.43 -16.87 1.67
CA ASN A 253 -0.61 -16.96 3.13
C ASN A 253 0.34 -17.97 3.83
N GLU A 254 1.23 -18.62 3.09
CA GLU A 254 2.23 -19.54 3.65
C GLU A 254 3.10 -18.85 4.71
N ARG A 255 3.51 -19.58 5.75
CA ARG A 255 4.39 -19.03 6.80
C ARG A 255 5.75 -19.70 6.70
N SER A 256 6.69 -19.06 5.99
CA SER A 256 8.09 -19.51 5.90
C SER A 256 9.08 -18.35 6.04
N PHE A 257 10.29 -18.67 6.49
CA PHE A 257 11.38 -17.69 6.58
C PHE A 257 11.79 -17.18 5.20
N ALA A 258 11.82 -18.05 4.19
CA ALA A 258 12.08 -17.69 2.80
C ALA A 258 11.06 -16.66 2.28
N ARG A 259 9.77 -16.85 2.60
CA ARG A 259 8.74 -15.86 2.26
C ARG A 259 8.98 -14.52 2.97
N LYS A 260 9.39 -14.52 4.24
CA LYS A 260 9.66 -13.27 4.98
C LYS A 260 10.88 -12.52 4.42
N LEU A 261 11.91 -13.22 3.92
CA LEU A 261 13.01 -12.60 3.18
C LEU A 261 12.55 -12.02 1.85
N LYS A 262 11.68 -12.72 1.12
CA LYS A 262 11.08 -12.22 -0.13
C LYS A 262 10.24 -10.97 0.12
N GLU A 263 9.47 -10.94 1.21
CA GLU A 263 8.69 -9.78 1.65
C GLU A 263 9.58 -8.56 1.91
N LEU A 264 10.71 -8.76 2.60
CA LEU A 264 11.69 -7.70 2.84
C LEU A 264 12.30 -7.17 1.54
N ALA A 265 12.70 -8.06 0.62
CA ALA A 265 13.27 -7.67 -0.67
C ALA A 265 12.28 -6.84 -1.50
N PHE A 266 11.03 -7.29 -1.62
CA PHE A 266 9.97 -6.53 -2.28
C PHE A 266 9.70 -5.18 -1.62
N ALA A 267 9.69 -5.12 -0.27
CA ALA A 267 9.42 -3.88 0.44
C ALA A 267 10.51 -2.83 0.15
N VAL A 268 11.78 -3.24 0.18
CA VAL A 268 12.92 -2.35 -0.16
C VAL A 268 12.83 -1.90 -1.62
N LEU A 269 12.53 -2.81 -2.56
CA LEU A 269 12.40 -2.45 -3.98
C LEU A 269 11.23 -1.49 -4.25
N LEU A 270 10.08 -1.67 -3.58
CA LEU A 270 8.96 -0.74 -3.67
C LEU A 270 9.34 0.65 -3.16
N GLU A 271 10.03 0.72 -2.03
CA GLU A 271 10.45 1.99 -1.40
C GLU A 271 11.52 2.73 -2.19
N ALA A 272 12.31 2.00 -2.98
CA ALA A 272 13.26 2.60 -3.91
C ALA A 272 12.58 3.19 -5.16
N ARG A 273 11.36 2.73 -5.50
CA ARG A 273 10.66 3.10 -6.73
C ARG A 273 9.55 4.12 -6.54
N PHE A 274 8.85 4.04 -5.42
CA PHE A 274 7.63 4.80 -5.17
C PHE A 274 7.79 5.71 -3.97
N THR A 275 7.10 6.83 -3.99
CA THR A 275 7.13 7.76 -2.87
C THR A 275 6.34 7.22 -1.68
N LYS A 276 6.58 7.75 -0.48
CA LYS A 276 5.80 7.40 0.72
C LYS A 276 4.30 7.69 0.54
N ALA A 277 3.97 8.77 -0.16
CA ALA A 277 2.59 9.11 -0.50
C ALA A 277 1.97 8.02 -1.40
N ASP A 278 2.72 7.53 -2.38
CA ASP A 278 2.26 6.48 -3.28
C ASP A 278 2.00 5.17 -2.55
N LEU A 279 2.93 4.76 -1.70
CA LEU A 279 2.81 3.54 -0.91
C LEU A 279 1.65 3.61 0.07
N MET A 280 1.45 4.76 0.73
CA MET A 280 0.30 4.97 1.62
C MET A 280 -1.02 4.91 0.85
N ASN A 281 -1.13 5.59 -0.29
CA ASN A 281 -2.35 5.57 -1.10
C ASN A 281 -2.66 4.16 -1.61
N SER A 282 -1.65 3.44 -2.09
CA SER A 282 -1.80 2.04 -2.51
C SER A 282 -2.18 1.13 -1.35
N TYR A 283 -1.67 1.38 -0.15
CA TYR A 283 -2.06 0.63 1.05
C TYR A 283 -3.53 0.86 1.42
N VAL A 284 -3.97 2.12 1.42
CA VAL A 284 -5.36 2.50 1.68
C VAL A 284 -6.33 1.83 0.71
N ASN A 285 -5.90 1.56 -0.53
CA ASN A 285 -6.75 0.97 -1.55
C ASN A 285 -6.68 -0.56 -1.67
N GLU A 286 -5.64 -1.22 -1.13
CA GLU A 286 -5.42 -2.66 -1.34
C GLU A 286 -5.68 -3.52 -0.11
N ILE A 287 -5.47 -2.98 1.09
CA ILE A 287 -5.40 -3.80 2.29
C ILE A 287 -6.71 -4.57 2.51
N HIS A 288 -6.60 -5.86 2.80
CA HIS A 288 -7.76 -6.69 3.09
C HIS A 288 -8.38 -6.30 4.44
N LEU A 289 -9.66 -5.94 4.44
CA LEU A 289 -10.41 -5.49 5.63
C LEU A 289 -11.52 -6.44 6.03
N GLY A 290 -11.92 -7.41 5.21
CA GLY A 290 -12.99 -8.33 5.58
C GLY A 290 -13.51 -9.17 4.42
N GLN A 291 -14.58 -9.91 4.68
CA GLN A 291 -15.20 -10.81 3.72
C GLN A 291 -16.72 -10.65 3.78
N ASP A 292 -17.34 -10.37 2.64
CA ASP A 292 -18.79 -10.34 2.43
C ASP A 292 -19.21 -11.56 1.62
N GLY A 293 -19.59 -12.64 2.30
CA GLY A 293 -19.90 -13.91 1.67
C GLY A 293 -18.74 -14.43 0.81
N ALA A 294 -18.92 -14.48 -0.51
CA ALA A 294 -17.88 -14.90 -1.46
C ALA A 294 -16.93 -13.76 -1.89
N ARG A 295 -17.21 -12.51 -1.52
CA ARG A 295 -16.47 -11.32 -1.95
C ARG A 295 -15.51 -10.85 -0.86
N ALA A 296 -14.27 -10.55 -1.22
CA ALA A 296 -13.30 -9.97 -0.31
C ALA A 296 -13.43 -8.43 -0.30
N VAL A 297 -13.42 -7.85 0.90
CA VAL A 297 -13.49 -6.40 1.10
C VAL A 297 -12.07 -5.87 1.18
N HIS A 298 -11.61 -5.23 0.08
CA HIS A 298 -10.28 -4.64 -0.03
C HIS A 298 -10.34 -3.12 -0.07
N GLY A 299 -9.43 -2.49 0.65
CA GLY A 299 -9.28 -1.05 0.73
C GLY A 299 -10.31 -0.38 1.65
N PHE A 300 -9.94 0.78 2.19
CA PHE A 300 -10.75 1.54 3.13
C PHE A 300 -12.00 2.15 2.49
N GLY A 301 -11.97 2.46 1.19
CA GLY A 301 -13.14 2.95 0.49
C GLY A 301 -14.30 1.96 0.57
N LEU A 302 -14.05 0.72 0.16
CA LEU A 302 -15.06 -0.34 0.24
C LEU A 302 -15.32 -0.75 1.70
N GLY A 303 -14.29 -0.79 2.54
CA GLY A 303 -14.44 -1.07 3.97
C GLY A 303 -15.38 -0.10 4.70
N SER A 304 -15.31 1.19 4.38
CA SER A 304 -16.19 2.21 4.94
C SER A 304 -17.66 1.98 4.58
N GLN A 305 -17.91 1.62 3.32
CA GLN A 305 -19.26 1.28 2.86
C GLN A 305 -19.76 -0.03 3.50
N PHE A 306 -18.90 -1.06 3.55
CA PHE A 306 -19.25 -2.36 4.11
C PHE A 306 -19.58 -2.31 5.60
N TYR A 307 -18.74 -1.64 6.41
CA TYR A 307 -18.92 -1.62 7.86
C TYR A 307 -19.87 -0.53 8.37
N PHE A 308 -19.99 0.59 7.65
CA PHE A 308 -20.73 1.77 8.14
C PHE A 308 -21.77 2.32 7.17
N ASN A 309 -21.81 1.86 5.92
CA ASN A 309 -22.60 2.45 4.84
C ASN A 309 -22.36 3.96 4.68
N LYS A 310 -21.08 4.37 4.75
CA LYS A 310 -20.65 5.77 4.67
C LYS A 310 -19.50 5.94 3.69
N PRO A 311 -19.41 7.11 3.03
CA PRO A 311 -18.16 7.54 2.41
C PRO A 311 -17.03 7.65 3.44
N ILE A 312 -15.81 7.31 3.05
CA ILE A 312 -14.64 7.33 3.95
C ILE A 312 -14.41 8.72 4.57
N ALA A 313 -14.69 9.78 3.81
CA ALA A 313 -14.51 11.17 4.24
C ALA A 313 -15.44 11.58 5.39
N GLU A 314 -16.51 10.83 5.65
CA GLU A 314 -17.46 11.09 6.74
C GLU A 314 -17.23 10.23 7.97
N LEU A 315 -16.25 9.33 7.94
CA LEU A 315 -15.98 8.50 9.09
C LEU A 315 -15.45 9.32 10.26
N GLY A 316 -16.05 9.11 11.42
CA GLY A 316 -15.52 9.64 12.67
C GLY A 316 -14.24 8.93 13.09
N ALA A 317 -13.50 9.53 14.02
CA ALA A 317 -12.26 8.95 14.56
C ALA A 317 -12.43 7.52 15.08
N HIS A 318 -13.58 7.22 15.72
CA HIS A 318 -13.90 5.89 16.23
C HIS A 318 -14.16 4.85 15.13
N GLU A 319 -14.69 5.28 13.98
CA GLU A 319 -14.93 4.41 12.82
C GLU A 319 -13.62 4.14 12.08
N ILE A 320 -12.79 5.16 11.90
CA ILE A 320 -11.42 5.02 11.37
C ILE A 320 -10.60 4.09 12.27
N ALA A 321 -10.62 4.30 13.59
CA ALA A 321 -9.93 3.43 14.55
C ALA A 321 -10.42 1.98 14.49
N LEU A 322 -11.71 1.75 14.22
CA LEU A 322 -12.25 0.40 14.04
C LEU A 322 -11.74 -0.24 12.74
N LEU A 323 -11.75 0.48 11.61
CA LEU A 323 -11.19 -0.06 10.37
C LEU A 323 -9.71 -0.39 10.52
N VAL A 324 -8.94 0.47 11.20
CA VAL A 324 -7.52 0.22 11.49
C VAL A 324 -7.34 -0.97 12.43
N ALA A 325 -8.22 -1.16 13.41
CA ALA A 325 -8.21 -2.33 14.30
C ALA A 325 -8.33 -3.65 13.52
N VAL A 326 -9.17 -3.66 12.49
CA VAL A 326 -9.50 -4.84 11.69
C VAL A 326 -8.30 -5.33 10.87
N ILE A 327 -7.44 -4.42 10.37
CA ILE A 327 -6.28 -4.77 9.52
C ILE A 327 -5.41 -5.88 10.12
N ARG A 328 -5.12 -5.80 11.42
CA ARG A 328 -4.20 -6.72 12.10
C ARG A 328 -4.65 -8.19 11.97
N GLY A 329 -5.94 -8.41 11.81
CA GLY A 329 -6.52 -9.72 11.59
C GLY A 329 -7.99 -9.57 11.24
N PRO A 330 -8.34 -9.44 9.96
CA PRO A 330 -9.70 -9.10 9.53
C PRO A 330 -10.76 -10.04 10.10
N SER A 331 -10.50 -11.35 10.10
CA SER A 331 -11.40 -12.34 10.70
C SER A 331 -11.39 -12.36 12.22
N TYR A 332 -10.27 -11.97 12.86
CA TYR A 332 -10.14 -12.03 14.33
C TYR A 332 -10.76 -10.80 15.03
N TYR A 333 -10.66 -9.65 14.38
CA TYR A 333 -11.22 -8.36 14.82
C TYR A 333 -12.49 -7.97 14.05
N ASP A 334 -13.11 -8.91 13.34
CA ASP A 334 -14.39 -8.74 12.65
C ASP A 334 -15.44 -8.22 13.66
N PRO A 335 -16.00 -7.01 13.49
CA PRO A 335 -16.96 -6.43 14.43
C PRO A 335 -18.32 -7.11 14.41
N PHE A 336 -18.70 -7.81 13.33
CA PHE A 336 -19.95 -8.56 13.24
C PHE A 336 -19.84 -9.89 14.00
N ARG A 337 -18.68 -10.56 13.92
CA ARG A 337 -18.45 -11.86 14.59
C ARG A 337 -17.89 -11.72 16.01
N HIS A 338 -17.05 -10.72 16.25
CA HIS A 338 -16.26 -10.56 17.46
C HIS A 338 -16.28 -9.10 17.97
N PRO A 339 -17.46 -8.53 18.26
CA PRO A 339 -17.62 -7.11 18.61
C PRO A 339 -16.75 -6.70 19.80
N GLU A 340 -16.64 -7.54 20.82
CA GLU A 340 -15.85 -7.25 22.02
C GLU A 340 -14.34 -7.16 21.76
N ARG A 341 -13.81 -7.98 20.84
CA ARG A 341 -12.38 -7.91 20.46
C ARG A 341 -12.11 -6.66 19.63
N ALA A 342 -12.99 -6.39 18.67
CA ALA A 342 -12.92 -5.23 17.80
C ALA A 342 -13.00 -3.93 18.61
N LYS A 343 -13.96 -3.85 19.54
CA LYS A 343 -14.15 -2.74 20.47
C LYS A 343 -12.90 -2.48 21.32
N ARG A 344 -12.37 -3.49 22.01
CA ARG A 344 -11.14 -3.34 22.82
C ARG A 344 -9.95 -2.85 22.01
N ARG A 345 -9.78 -3.35 20.78
CA ARG A 345 -8.67 -2.91 19.90
C ARG A 345 -8.87 -1.48 19.40
N ARG A 346 -10.09 -1.13 18.99
CA ARG A 346 -10.47 0.24 18.60
C ARG A 346 -10.22 1.22 19.74
N ASP A 347 -10.67 0.89 20.96
CA ASP A 347 -10.53 1.78 22.12
C ASP A 347 -9.05 1.99 22.48
N ARG A 348 -8.21 0.95 22.32
CA ARG A 348 -6.76 1.08 22.47
C ARG A 348 -6.14 2.00 21.40
N ILE A 349 -6.64 1.96 20.16
CA ILE A 349 -6.19 2.85 19.09
C ILE A 349 -6.59 4.30 19.38
N LEU A 350 -7.82 4.51 19.85
CA LEU A 350 -8.30 5.85 20.23
C LEU A 350 -7.51 6.48 21.38
N GLY A 351 -6.92 5.67 22.26
CA GLY A 351 -6.04 6.13 23.33
C GLY A 351 -4.56 6.29 22.95
N THR A 352 -4.19 6.07 21.69
CA THR A 352 -2.83 6.29 21.16
C THR A 352 -2.72 7.68 20.58
#